data_AF-A0A7S4DGS7-F1
#
_entry.id   AF-A0A7S4DGS7-F1
#
_cell.length_a   1.000
_cell.length_b   1.000
_cell.length_c   1.000
_cell.angle_alpha   90.00
_cell.angle_beta   90.00
_cell.angle_gamma   90.00
#
_symmetry.space_group_name_H-M   'P 1'
#
loop_
_entity.id
_entity.type
_entity.pdbx_description
1 polymer ?
#
loop_
_entity_poly.entity_id
_entity_poly.type
_entity_poly.pdbx_seq_one_letter_code
_entity_poly.pdbx_strand_id
1 'polypeptide(L)'
;MMDLNLAFRAADDEKDAPLLCTFPGGIDKAVKKNLKFDILEHRDKKKRKRLEARGGRVTYTGKNFGDANKSKNLSKWAMAVFDPVSKEVRMVPIDHIYEMTQSVGNVKDDVKESLQTPEAQQLQRQALVDSFASSKRKRKFNSALKARIKLDSEVGVDALDNAISNLEDKLTAEEDLPDAHEVIRDLLPKHDETTSVVDAIYPVDGLLGKEELSALNPTIIKKGLKRPWLVVQELITKAEAIKDKKPRKLRLRLCLYLHYLLLFQGLPGKGKTRFMDRIEAPPAIASQLLDLFTNEVKFHQRVNRDESRQQQEKLRCRICVVALKASGYE
;
A
#
# COMPACT_ATOMS: atom_id res chain seq x y z
N MET A 1 -51.36 -14.58 29.60
CA MET A 1 -50.52 -14.03 28.52
C MET A 1 -51.39 -13.93 27.29
N MET A 2 -51.80 -12.72 26.89
CA MET A 2 -52.55 -12.51 25.66
C MET A 2 -51.54 -12.39 24.51
N ASP A 3 -51.63 -13.28 23.53
CA ASP A 3 -50.82 -13.24 22.32
C ASP A 3 -51.19 -12.00 21.50
N LEU A 4 -50.30 -11.00 21.52
CA LEU A 4 -50.37 -9.84 20.64
C LEU A 4 -49.92 -10.26 19.24
N ASN A 5 -50.86 -10.64 18.39
CA ASN A 5 -50.65 -10.75 16.95
C ASN A 5 -50.41 -9.35 16.36
N LEU A 6 -49.15 -8.92 16.34
CA LEU A 6 -48.71 -7.68 15.71
C LEU A 6 -48.57 -7.91 14.20
N ALA A 7 -49.40 -7.23 13.41
CA ALA A 7 -49.25 -7.19 11.97
C ALA A 7 -48.14 -6.19 11.60
N PHE A 8 -47.11 -6.67 10.90
CA PHE A 8 -46.01 -5.84 10.39
C PHE A 8 -46.30 -5.45 8.94
N ARG A 9 -46.39 -4.15 8.69
CA ARG A 9 -46.54 -3.61 7.33
C ARG A 9 -45.30 -2.79 6.98
N ALA A 10 -44.60 -3.20 5.93
CA ALA A 10 -43.51 -2.42 5.36
C ALA A 10 -44.09 -1.16 4.70
N ALA A 11 -43.50 0.00 4.97
CA ALA A 11 -43.81 1.21 4.22
C ALA A 11 -43.01 1.17 2.90
N ASP A 12 -43.70 1.13 1.76
CA ASP A 12 -43.11 0.85 0.44
C ASP A 12 -42.42 2.06 -0.23
N ASP A 13 -42.39 3.24 0.39
CA ASP A 13 -41.86 4.45 -0.24
C ASP A 13 -40.53 4.94 0.39
N GLU A 14 -39.41 4.61 -0.26
CA GLU A 14 -38.06 5.10 0.07
C GLU A 14 -37.92 6.64 -0.03
N LYS A 15 -38.81 7.32 -0.76
CA LYS A 15 -38.68 8.75 -1.06
C LYS A 15 -39.11 9.68 0.09
N ASP A 16 -39.95 9.20 1.01
CA ASP A 16 -40.47 9.98 2.15
C ASP A 16 -39.98 9.42 3.51
N ALA A 17 -38.90 8.64 3.50
CA ALA A 17 -38.33 8.11 4.74
C ALA A 17 -37.82 9.24 5.66
N PRO A 18 -38.17 9.21 6.96
CA PRO A 18 -37.76 10.25 7.90
C PRO A 18 -36.25 10.19 8.14
N LEU A 19 -35.63 11.37 8.24
CA LEU A 19 -34.22 11.50 8.61
C LEU A 19 -34.07 11.50 10.12
N LEU A 20 -33.16 10.68 10.64
CA LEU A 20 -32.82 10.66 12.05
C LEU A 20 -31.57 11.49 12.31
N CYS A 21 -31.64 12.40 13.28
CA CYS A 21 -30.51 13.21 13.70
C CYS A 21 -30.35 13.14 15.22
N THR A 22 -29.10 13.17 15.68
CA THR A 22 -28.73 13.20 17.10
C THR A 22 -27.98 14.48 17.41
N PHE A 23 -28.26 15.06 18.58
CA PHE A 23 -27.62 16.27 19.07
C PHE A 23 -26.94 15.94 20.39
N PRO A 24 -25.64 15.56 20.39
CA PRO A 24 -24.96 15.09 21.60
C PRO A 24 -24.97 16.09 22.75
N GLY A 25 -24.89 17.40 22.44
CA GLY A 25 -24.98 18.49 23.42
C GLY A 25 -26.41 18.94 23.75
N GLY A 26 -27.43 18.27 23.20
CA GLY A 26 -28.81 18.73 23.27
C GLY A 26 -29.11 19.93 22.35
N ILE A 27 -30.36 20.36 22.37
CA ILE A 27 -30.83 21.54 21.64
C ILE A 27 -31.50 22.46 22.65
N ASP A 28 -31.18 23.76 22.59
CA ASP A 28 -31.88 24.76 23.38
C ASP A 28 -33.38 24.80 23.03
N LYS A 29 -34.24 24.81 24.05
CA LYS A 29 -35.70 24.86 23.91
C LYS A 29 -36.16 26.09 23.13
N ALA A 30 -35.46 27.22 23.25
CA ALA A 30 -35.77 28.44 22.52
C ALA A 30 -35.49 28.30 21.01
N VAL A 31 -34.44 27.55 20.66
CA VAL A 31 -34.03 27.31 19.27
C VAL A 31 -34.86 26.19 18.63
N LYS A 32 -35.28 25.20 19.42
CA LYS A 32 -36.00 24.00 18.97
C LYS A 32 -37.24 24.29 18.10
N LYS A 33 -37.97 25.38 18.38
CA LYS A 33 -39.20 25.73 17.67
C LYS A 33 -38.97 26.36 16.29
N ASN A 34 -37.79 26.91 16.05
CA ASN A 34 -37.49 27.71 14.85
C ASN A 34 -36.37 27.10 13.99
N LEU A 35 -35.96 25.85 14.27
CA LEU A 35 -34.96 25.14 13.47
C LEU A 35 -35.55 24.77 12.10
N LYS A 36 -34.95 25.29 11.05
CA LYS A 36 -35.18 24.84 9.67
C LYS A 36 -34.06 23.91 9.27
N PHE A 37 -34.41 22.77 8.69
CA PHE A 37 -33.47 21.75 8.23
C PHE A 37 -33.36 21.79 6.70
N ASP A 38 -32.16 22.06 6.21
CA ASP A 38 -31.82 22.05 4.80
C ASP A 38 -30.97 20.82 4.49
N ILE A 39 -31.37 20.07 3.46
CA ILE A 39 -30.64 18.91 2.97
C ILE A 39 -29.85 19.33 1.74
N LEU A 40 -28.52 19.28 1.84
CA LEU A 40 -27.61 19.60 0.76
C LEU A 40 -27.03 18.31 0.18
N GLU A 41 -27.31 18.06 -1.09
CA GLU A 41 -26.78 16.91 -1.82
C GLU A 41 -25.55 17.28 -2.65
N HIS A 42 -24.57 16.39 -2.71
CA HIS A 42 -23.38 16.60 -3.53
C HIS A 42 -23.68 16.36 -5.01
N ARG A 43 -23.37 17.32 -5.89
CA ARG A 43 -23.66 17.29 -7.34
C ARG A 43 -23.25 15.97 -8.02
N ASP A 44 -22.01 15.53 -7.81
CA ASP A 44 -21.49 14.33 -8.48
C ASP A 44 -21.77 13.01 -7.76
N LYS A 45 -22.12 13.07 -6.47
CA LYS A 45 -22.24 11.89 -5.60
C LYS A 45 -23.54 11.96 -4.82
N LYS A 46 -24.65 11.63 -5.49
CA LYS A 46 -26.03 11.69 -4.97
C LYS A 46 -26.24 11.01 -3.61
N LYS A 47 -25.40 10.03 -3.25
CA LYS A 47 -25.44 9.36 -1.93
C LYS A 47 -24.80 10.17 -0.79
N ARG A 48 -24.05 11.24 -1.09
CA ARG A 48 -23.43 12.13 -0.11
C ARG A 48 -24.35 13.29 0.17
N LYS A 49 -24.86 13.35 1.39
CA LYS A 49 -25.79 14.36 1.87
C LYS A 49 -25.23 15.03 3.13
N ARG A 50 -25.44 16.33 3.24
CA ARG A 50 -25.17 17.14 4.42
C ARG A 50 -26.49 17.71 4.90
N LEU A 51 -26.76 17.58 6.19
CA LEU A 51 -27.89 18.19 6.85
C LEU A 51 -27.40 19.45 7.56
N GLU A 52 -28.03 20.58 7.29
CA GLU A 52 -27.75 21.84 7.97
C GLU A 52 -29.03 22.32 8.66
N ALA A 53 -28.93 22.74 9.92
CA ALA A 53 -30.04 23.35 10.61
C ALA A 53 -29.61 24.68 11.23
N ARG A 54 -30.36 25.74 10.96
CA ARG A 54 -30.04 27.10 11.43
C ARG A 54 -31.02 27.55 12.49
N GLY A 55 -30.48 28.06 13.59
CA GLY A 55 -31.23 28.53 14.75
C GLY A 55 -30.59 29.79 15.34
N GLY A 56 -31.00 30.96 14.86
CA GLY A 56 -30.46 32.24 15.33
C GLY A 56 -28.96 32.37 15.04
N ARG A 57 -28.14 32.38 16.10
CA ARG A 57 -26.66 32.47 16.02
C ARG A 57 -25.95 31.11 15.96
N VAL A 58 -26.71 30.02 16.06
CA VAL A 58 -26.18 28.65 16.11
C VAL A 58 -26.55 27.92 14.83
N THR A 59 -25.58 27.24 14.25
CA THR A 59 -25.75 26.35 13.11
C THR A 59 -25.40 24.93 13.55
N TYR A 60 -26.26 23.98 13.21
CA TYR A 60 -26.03 22.56 13.43
C TYR A 60 -25.74 21.91 12.08
N THR A 61 -24.67 21.14 11.98
CA THR A 61 -24.30 20.46 10.74
C THR A 61 -24.06 18.97 10.97
N GLY A 62 -24.62 18.14 10.11
CA GLY A 62 -24.41 16.69 10.08
C GLY A 62 -24.06 16.22 8.67
N LYS A 63 -23.26 15.16 8.54
CA LYS A 63 -22.85 14.61 7.24
C LYS A 63 -22.85 13.09 7.26
N ASN A 64 -23.17 12.46 6.13
CA ASN A 64 -23.15 11.00 5.98
C ASN A 64 -21.89 10.47 5.26
N PHE A 65 -20.84 11.28 5.16
CA PHE A 65 -19.61 11.00 4.42
C PHE A 65 -18.36 11.43 5.19
N GLY A 66 -17.20 10.89 4.78
CA GLY A 66 -15.94 11.10 5.49
C GLY A 66 -15.86 10.19 6.72
N ASP A 67 -15.65 10.78 7.90
CA ASP A 67 -15.56 10.02 9.16
C ASP A 67 -16.89 9.40 9.56
N ALA A 68 -18.01 10.03 9.20
CA ALA A 68 -19.38 9.57 9.46
C ALA A 68 -19.96 8.72 8.32
N ASN A 69 -19.13 8.00 7.55
CA ASN A 69 -19.61 7.20 6.43
C ASN A 69 -20.41 5.96 6.89
N LYS A 70 -21.57 5.71 6.26
CA LYS A 70 -22.42 4.53 6.51
C LYS A 70 -21.66 3.20 6.43
N SER A 71 -20.63 3.09 5.57
CA SER A 71 -19.82 1.87 5.45
C SER A 71 -19.04 1.50 6.71
N LYS A 72 -18.87 2.44 7.66
CA LYS A 72 -18.23 2.18 8.97
C LYS A 72 -19.24 1.77 10.05
N ASN A 73 -20.54 1.95 9.82
CA ASN A 73 -21.59 1.61 10.77
C ASN A 73 -22.10 0.19 10.50
N LEU A 74 -21.83 -0.73 11.43
CA LEU A 74 -22.29 -2.13 11.34
C LEU A 74 -23.77 -2.31 11.74
N SER A 75 -24.38 -1.28 12.33
CA SER A 75 -25.76 -1.33 12.83
C SER A 75 -26.77 -0.85 11.79
N LYS A 76 -27.89 -1.56 11.68
CA LYS A 76 -29.07 -1.16 10.89
C LYS A 76 -30.14 -0.60 11.83
N TRP A 77 -30.79 0.48 11.41
CA TRP A 77 -31.78 1.19 12.22
C TRP A 77 -33.12 1.25 11.49
N ALA A 78 -34.22 1.19 12.23
CA ALA A 78 -35.57 1.38 11.71
C ALA A 78 -36.41 2.16 12.74
N MET A 79 -37.32 2.99 12.26
CA MET A 79 -38.31 3.68 13.08
C MET A 79 -39.60 2.87 13.07
N ALA A 80 -40.16 2.59 14.24
CA ALA A 80 -41.45 1.93 14.37
C ALA A 80 -42.49 2.92 14.88
N VAL A 81 -43.62 3.03 14.16
CA VAL A 81 -44.80 3.77 14.60
C VAL A 81 -45.88 2.74 14.96
N PHE A 82 -46.23 2.69 16.25
CA PHE A 82 -47.29 1.83 16.75
C PHE A 82 -48.58 2.63 16.88
N ASP A 83 -49.64 2.13 16.26
CA ASP A 83 -50.98 2.68 16.46
C ASP A 83 -51.74 1.82 17.47
N PRO A 84 -52.07 2.35 18.66
CA PRO A 84 -52.72 1.58 19.72
C PRO A 84 -54.16 1.20 19.37
N VAL A 85 -54.81 1.90 18.43
CA VAL A 85 -56.19 1.64 18.04
C VAL A 85 -56.27 0.47 17.05
N SER A 86 -55.47 0.53 15.98
CA SER A 86 -55.40 -0.55 14.98
C SER A 86 -54.53 -1.74 15.41
N LYS A 87 -53.71 -1.57 16.46
CA LYS A 87 -52.71 -2.54 16.92
C LYS A 87 -51.70 -2.94 15.83
N GLU A 88 -51.48 -2.06 14.85
CA GLU A 88 -50.50 -2.27 13.78
C GLU A 88 -49.17 -1.57 14.10
N VAL A 89 -48.06 -2.16 13.65
CA VAL A 89 -46.74 -1.54 13.69
C VAL A 89 -46.27 -1.26 12.26
N ARG A 90 -46.04 0.02 11.96
CA ARG A 90 -45.41 0.45 10.71
C ARG A 90 -43.92 0.65 10.94
N MET A 91 -43.09 -0.11 10.23
CA MET A 91 -41.64 0.02 10.31
C MET A 91 -41.10 0.74 9.07
N VAL A 92 -40.28 1.76 9.29
CA VAL A 92 -39.61 2.52 8.24
C VAL A 92 -38.10 2.38 8.41
N PRO A 93 -37.37 1.80 7.44
CA PRO A 93 -35.92 1.67 7.52
C PRO A 93 -35.25 3.04 7.47
N ILE A 94 -34.23 3.24 8.31
CA ILE A 94 -33.46 4.49 8.35
C ILE A 94 -32.11 4.26 7.67
N ASP A 95 -31.82 5.04 6.63
CA ASP A 95 -30.59 4.90 5.85
C ASP A 95 -29.35 5.27 6.68
N HIS A 96 -29.42 6.38 7.44
CA HIS A 96 -28.31 6.92 8.20
C HIS A 96 -28.78 7.77 9.39
N ILE A 97 -27.99 7.80 10.46
CA ILE A 97 -28.19 8.69 11.61
C ILE A 97 -27.19 9.84 11.50
N TYR A 98 -27.69 11.07 11.37
CA TYR A 98 -26.86 12.26 11.28
C TYR A 98 -26.49 12.76 12.67
N GLU A 99 -25.23 12.60 13.04
CA GLU A 99 -24.68 13.23 14.24
C GLU A 99 -24.44 14.72 13.96
N MET A 100 -25.15 15.58 14.68
CA MET A 100 -25.13 17.03 14.47
C MET A 100 -24.05 17.68 15.33
N THR A 101 -23.14 18.39 14.68
CA THR A 101 -22.13 19.24 15.34
C THR A 101 -22.63 20.68 15.39
N GLN A 102 -22.56 21.29 16.57
CA GLN A 102 -22.94 22.68 16.81
C GLN A 102 -21.79 23.63 16.47
N SER A 103 -22.07 24.70 15.75
CA SER A 103 -21.16 25.83 15.53
C SER A 103 -21.88 27.16 15.80
N VAL A 104 -21.17 28.14 16.34
CA VAL A 104 -21.72 29.48 16.64
C VAL A 104 -21.19 30.45 15.58
N GLY A 105 -22.08 31.07 14.81
CA GLY A 105 -21.72 31.89 13.64
C GLY A 105 -20.86 33.13 13.92
N ASN A 106 -20.67 33.50 15.19
CA ASN A 106 -19.88 34.66 15.61
C ASN A 106 -18.56 34.29 16.30
N VAL A 107 -18.31 33.01 16.57
CA VAL A 107 -16.97 32.57 16.96
C VAL A 107 -16.24 32.29 15.65
N LYS A 108 -15.71 33.35 15.05
CA LYS A 108 -14.50 33.17 14.27
C LYS A 108 -13.45 32.75 15.29
N ASP A 109 -13.34 31.45 15.51
CA ASP A 109 -12.03 30.90 15.79
C ASP A 109 -11.22 31.18 14.52
N ASP A 110 -10.76 32.42 14.40
CA ASP A 110 -9.62 32.80 13.57
C ASP A 110 -8.38 32.16 14.20
N VAL A 111 -8.41 30.84 14.42
CA VAL A 111 -7.25 30.04 14.09
C VAL A 111 -7.18 30.18 12.58
N LYS A 112 -6.51 31.24 12.13
CA LYS A 112 -6.03 31.37 10.76
C LYS A 112 -5.17 30.14 10.48
N GLU A 113 -5.82 29.06 10.08
CA GLU A 113 -5.19 27.89 9.47
C GLU A 113 -4.61 28.28 8.10
N SER A 114 -4.97 29.47 7.60
CA SER A 114 -4.32 30.18 6.50
C SER A 114 -3.14 31.02 6.99
N LEU A 115 -1.93 30.68 6.54
CA LEU A 115 -0.64 31.37 6.74
C LEU A 115 0.26 30.88 7.89
N GLN A 116 0.12 29.63 8.36
CA GLN A 116 1.33 29.00 8.91
C GLN A 116 2.22 28.63 7.74
N THR A 117 3.33 29.35 7.57
CA THR A 117 4.41 28.94 6.67
C THR A 117 4.75 27.46 6.96
N PRO A 118 5.21 26.70 5.96
CA PRO A 118 5.61 25.29 6.18
C PRO A 118 6.61 25.15 7.34
N GLU A 119 7.40 26.19 7.59
CA GLU A 119 8.32 26.31 8.74
C GLU A 119 7.59 26.44 10.09
N ALA A 120 6.56 27.29 10.18
CA ALA A 120 5.76 27.45 11.39
C ALA A 120 5.02 26.14 11.77
N GLN A 121 4.50 25.41 10.78
CA GLN A 121 3.89 24.10 11.00
C GLN A 121 4.91 23.06 11.48
N GLN A 122 6.15 23.13 10.98
CA GLN A 122 7.23 22.23 11.38
C GLN A 122 7.68 22.52 12.82
N LEU A 123 7.79 23.78 13.21
CA LEU A 123 8.07 24.21 14.58
C LEU A 123 6.99 23.76 15.56
N GLN A 124 5.71 23.90 15.19
CA GLN A 124 4.61 23.44 16.04
C GLN A 124 4.62 21.91 16.20
N ARG A 125 4.92 21.16 15.13
CA ARG A 125 5.09 19.70 15.19
C ARG A 125 6.29 19.31 16.06
N GLN A 126 7.38 20.06 16.02
CA GLN A 126 8.54 19.83 16.87
C GLN A 126 8.20 20.06 18.35
N ALA A 127 7.53 21.17 18.68
CA ALA A 127 7.10 21.47 20.05
C ALA A 127 6.15 20.39 20.62
N LEU A 128 5.24 19.84 19.80
CA LEU A 128 4.36 18.75 20.21
C LEU A 128 5.10 17.43 20.43
N VAL A 129 6.10 17.13 19.61
CA VAL A 129 6.93 15.94 19.78
C VAL A 129 7.82 16.07 21.03
N ASP A 130 8.36 17.25 21.29
CA ASP A 130 9.20 17.50 22.46
C ASP A 130 8.41 17.49 23.77
N SER A 131 7.15 17.93 23.77
CA SER A 131 6.28 17.90 24.95
C SER A 131 5.64 16.54 25.22
N PHE A 132 5.10 15.85 24.19
CA PHE A 132 4.24 14.67 24.40
C PHE A 132 4.80 13.34 23.88
N ALA A 133 5.86 13.34 23.07
CA ALA A 133 6.34 12.10 22.47
C ALA A 133 7.25 11.30 23.41
N SER A 134 7.15 9.97 23.34
CA SER A 134 8.10 9.08 24.02
C SER A 134 9.52 9.26 23.48
N SER A 135 10.53 8.96 24.31
CA SER A 135 11.96 9.09 23.93
C SER A 135 12.29 8.42 22.59
N LYS A 136 11.67 7.27 22.29
CA LYS A 136 11.83 6.56 21.01
C LYS A 136 11.27 7.36 19.82
N ARG A 137 10.14 8.04 20.01
CA ARG A 137 9.47 8.83 18.97
C ARG A 137 10.16 10.19 18.76
N LYS A 138 10.69 10.80 19.83
CA LYS A 138 11.59 11.98 19.76
C LYS A 138 12.83 11.69 18.91
N ARG A 139 13.52 10.56 19.17
CA ARG A 139 14.70 10.15 18.38
C ARG A 139 14.39 9.98 16.89
N LYS A 140 13.27 9.35 16.56
CA LYS A 140 12.87 9.14 15.16
C LYS A 140 12.54 10.45 14.44
N PHE A 141 11.87 11.37 15.12
CA PHE A 141 11.55 12.69 14.58
C PHE A 141 12.82 13.53 14.36
N ASN A 142 13.72 13.59 15.35
CA ASN A 142 14.99 14.31 15.22
C ASN A 142 15.90 13.73 14.14
N SER A 143 15.89 12.40 13.95
CA SER A 143 16.62 11.76 12.86
C SER A 143 16.10 12.16 11.48
N ALA A 144 14.77 12.27 11.33
CA ALA A 144 14.15 12.69 10.08
C ALA A 144 14.42 14.18 9.77
N LEU A 145 14.39 15.04 10.80
CA LEU A 145 14.76 16.45 10.65
C LEU A 145 16.23 16.62 10.22
N LYS A 146 17.15 15.89 10.84
CA LYS A 146 18.57 15.92 10.48
C LYS A 146 18.83 15.44 9.05
N ALA A 147 18.11 14.43 8.58
CA ALA A 147 18.22 13.96 7.20
C ALA A 147 17.77 15.03 6.19
N ARG A 148 16.74 15.81 6.52
CA ARG A 148 16.24 16.91 5.68
C ARG A 148 17.21 18.09 5.62
N ILE A 149 17.81 18.47 6.75
CA ILE A 149 18.83 19.53 6.80
C ILE A 149 20.06 19.16 5.97
N LYS A 150 20.46 17.89 5.96
CA LYS A 150 21.57 17.42 5.10
C LYS A 150 21.28 17.59 3.62
N LEU A 151 20.05 17.29 3.20
CA LEU A 151 19.62 17.47 1.81
C LEU A 151 19.59 18.95 1.41
N ASP A 152 19.19 19.86 2.30
CA ASP A 152 19.20 21.31 2.02
C ASP A 152 20.61 21.91 2.07
N SER A 153 21.52 21.39 2.91
CA SER A 153 22.93 21.84 2.98
C SER A 153 23.80 21.31 1.85
N GLU A 154 23.47 20.14 1.27
CA GLU A 154 24.18 19.57 0.11
C GLU A 154 23.82 20.26 -1.22
N VAL A 155 22.83 21.16 -1.22
CA VAL A 155 22.46 22.01 -2.37
C VAL A 155 23.18 23.37 -2.34
N GLY A 156 23.90 23.70 -1.26
CA GLY A 156 24.62 24.96 -1.10
C GLY A 156 26.06 24.89 -1.57
N VAL A 157 26.32 25.28 -2.83
CA VAL A 157 27.57 25.82 -3.44
C VAL A 157 28.89 25.05 -3.23
N ASP A 158 29.26 24.65 -2.03
CA ASP A 158 30.53 23.94 -1.76
C ASP A 158 30.54 22.50 -2.29
N ALA A 159 29.38 21.87 -2.41
CA ALA A 159 29.25 20.56 -3.06
C ALA A 159 29.35 20.67 -4.60
N LEU A 160 29.02 21.84 -5.16
CA LEU A 160 29.16 22.13 -6.59
C LEU A 160 30.60 22.45 -6.93
N ASP A 161 31.32 23.25 -6.14
CA ASP A 161 32.73 23.55 -6.42
C ASP A 161 33.63 22.32 -6.21
N ASN A 162 33.35 21.49 -5.21
CA ASN A 162 34.03 20.21 -5.05
C ASN A 162 33.60 19.18 -6.12
N ALA A 163 32.35 19.22 -6.61
CA ALA A 163 31.95 18.37 -7.74
C ALA A 163 32.54 18.87 -9.06
N ILE A 164 32.69 20.17 -9.28
CA ILE A 164 33.25 20.78 -10.49
C ILE A 164 34.76 20.55 -10.54
N SER A 165 35.49 20.74 -9.45
CA SER A 165 36.92 20.38 -9.37
C SER A 165 37.17 18.88 -9.53
N ASN A 166 36.34 18.03 -8.90
CA ASN A 166 36.39 16.58 -9.11
C ASN A 166 35.89 16.16 -10.50
N LEU A 167 35.11 17.00 -11.20
CA LEU A 167 34.70 16.80 -12.58
C LEU A 167 35.77 17.31 -13.54
N GLU A 168 36.48 18.40 -13.26
CA GLU A 168 37.60 18.89 -14.07
C GLU A 168 38.77 17.92 -14.05
N ASP A 169 39.07 17.32 -12.88
CA ASP A 169 40.05 16.22 -12.77
C ASP A 169 39.58 14.91 -13.44
N LYS A 170 38.27 14.73 -13.63
CA LYS A 170 37.69 13.56 -14.32
C LYS A 170 37.36 13.81 -15.79
N LEU A 171 37.26 15.06 -16.25
CA LEU A 171 36.97 15.44 -17.63
C LEU A 171 38.21 15.35 -18.53
N THR A 172 39.38 15.13 -17.94
CA THR A 172 40.58 14.68 -18.67
C THR A 172 40.62 13.17 -18.90
N ALA A 173 39.67 12.42 -18.32
CA ALA A 173 39.39 11.03 -18.63
C ALA A 173 38.00 10.95 -19.30
N GLU A 174 37.99 11.13 -20.62
CA GLU A 174 36.79 11.19 -21.45
C GLU A 174 35.82 10.01 -21.26
N GLU A 175 34.53 10.36 -21.31
CA GLU A 175 33.31 9.57 -21.55
C GLU A 175 32.82 8.64 -20.42
N ASP A 176 31.78 9.10 -19.68
CA ASP A 176 30.50 8.38 -19.50
C ASP A 176 29.62 9.08 -18.44
N LEU A 177 28.67 9.91 -18.90
CA LEU A 177 27.51 10.31 -18.11
C LEU A 177 26.44 9.21 -18.27
N PRO A 178 25.83 8.68 -17.20
CA PRO A 178 24.91 7.56 -17.33
C PRO A 178 23.63 8.01 -18.03
N ASP A 179 23.49 7.58 -19.27
CA ASP A 179 22.28 7.72 -20.06
C ASP A 179 21.10 7.02 -19.34
N ALA A 180 19.86 7.47 -19.54
CA ALA A 180 18.69 6.83 -18.92
C ALA A 180 18.57 5.33 -19.26
N HIS A 181 19.25 4.91 -20.33
CA HIS A 181 19.43 3.53 -20.74
C HIS A 181 20.30 2.69 -19.78
N GLU A 182 21.27 3.28 -19.08
CA GLU A 182 22.15 2.54 -18.14
C GLU A 182 21.42 2.12 -16.87
N VAL A 183 20.55 2.99 -16.33
CA VAL A 183 19.73 2.67 -15.16
C VAL A 183 18.79 1.49 -15.45
N ILE A 184 18.31 1.36 -16.69
CA ILE A 184 17.50 0.21 -17.13
C ILE A 184 18.38 -1.03 -17.34
N ARG A 185 19.59 -0.88 -17.91
CA ARG A 185 20.57 -1.98 -18.06
C ARG A 185 20.93 -2.62 -16.73
N ASP A 186 21.05 -1.84 -15.65
CA ASP A 186 21.34 -2.33 -14.30
C ASP A 186 20.22 -3.18 -13.67
N LEU A 187 18.98 -2.99 -14.11
CA LEU A 187 17.81 -3.76 -13.68
C LEU A 187 17.69 -5.09 -14.43
N LEU A 188 18.23 -5.18 -15.64
CA LEU A 188 18.18 -6.40 -16.43
C LEU A 188 19.26 -7.39 -15.96
N PRO A 189 18.99 -8.71 -16.07
CA PRO A 189 20.05 -9.71 -16.07
C PRO A 189 21.18 -9.37 -17.02
N LYS A 190 22.41 -9.85 -16.71
CA LYS A 190 23.53 -9.84 -17.66
C LYS A 190 23.05 -10.45 -18.98
N HIS A 191 23.08 -9.65 -20.04
CA HIS A 191 22.61 -9.99 -21.38
C HIS A 191 23.68 -9.64 -22.39
N ASP A 192 23.68 -10.39 -23.48
CA ASP A 192 24.60 -10.19 -24.59
C ASP A 192 23.83 -9.58 -25.77
N GLU A 193 24.11 -8.30 -26.05
CA GLU A 193 23.51 -7.56 -27.16
C GLU A 193 24.06 -7.99 -28.53
N THR A 194 25.20 -8.68 -28.56
CA THR A 194 25.91 -9.01 -29.82
C THR A 194 25.44 -10.31 -30.47
N THR A 195 24.68 -11.13 -29.72
CA THR A 195 24.28 -12.44 -30.20
C THR A 195 22.93 -12.40 -30.94
N SER A 196 22.91 -12.91 -32.18
CA SER A 196 21.70 -13.04 -33.01
C SER A 196 20.81 -14.24 -32.67
N VAL A 197 21.29 -15.15 -31.80
CA VAL A 197 20.55 -16.34 -31.36
C VAL A 197 19.74 -15.99 -30.11
N VAL A 198 18.41 -16.09 -30.21
CA VAL A 198 17.46 -15.71 -29.15
C VAL A 198 17.79 -16.36 -27.80
N ASP A 199 18.15 -17.65 -27.78
CA ASP A 199 18.45 -18.34 -26.53
C ASP A 199 19.76 -17.87 -25.87
N ALA A 200 20.69 -17.31 -26.63
CA ALA A 200 21.97 -16.85 -26.12
C ALA A 200 21.96 -15.39 -25.64
N ILE A 201 20.90 -14.61 -25.92
CA ILE A 201 20.72 -13.23 -25.42
C ILE A 201 20.86 -13.18 -23.89
N TYR A 202 20.27 -14.17 -23.20
CA TYR A 202 20.40 -14.33 -21.75
C TYR A 202 21.13 -15.64 -21.43
N PRO A 203 22.47 -15.62 -21.28
CA PRO A 203 23.22 -16.82 -20.95
C PRO A 203 22.80 -17.37 -19.58
N VAL A 204 22.77 -18.69 -19.46
CA VAL A 204 22.41 -19.37 -18.20
C VAL A 204 23.37 -18.96 -17.07
N ASP A 205 24.64 -18.74 -17.38
CA ASP A 205 25.65 -18.30 -16.41
C ASP A 205 25.42 -16.86 -15.91
N GLY A 206 24.77 -16.01 -16.72
CA GLY A 206 24.25 -14.71 -16.29
C GLY A 206 22.96 -14.82 -15.45
N LEU A 207 22.22 -15.92 -15.67
CA LEU A 207 21.08 -16.53 -14.96
C LEU A 207 21.32 -16.93 -13.50
N LEU A 208 22.30 -17.79 -13.36
CA LEU A 208 22.59 -18.60 -12.19
C LEU A 208 24.08 -18.86 -12.25
N GLY A 209 24.81 -18.68 -11.16
CA GLY A 209 26.18 -19.17 -11.12
C GLY A 209 26.20 -20.70 -11.19
N LYS A 210 27.40 -21.23 -11.43
CA LYS A 210 27.62 -22.68 -11.58
C LYS A 210 27.27 -23.45 -10.31
N GLU A 211 27.49 -22.83 -9.15
CA GLU A 211 27.21 -23.40 -7.83
C GLU A 211 25.70 -23.54 -7.59
N GLU A 212 24.93 -22.51 -7.90
CA GLU A 212 23.47 -22.49 -7.74
C GLU A 212 22.80 -23.45 -8.72
N LEU A 213 23.29 -23.51 -9.95
CA LEU A 213 22.80 -24.46 -10.95
C LEU A 213 23.08 -25.92 -10.55
N SER A 214 24.17 -26.17 -9.83
CA SER A 214 24.48 -27.48 -9.26
C SER A 214 23.59 -27.82 -8.06
N ALA A 215 23.24 -26.83 -7.23
CA ALA A 215 22.36 -26.98 -6.07
C ALA A 215 20.89 -27.25 -6.46
N LEU A 216 20.46 -26.82 -7.65
CA LEU A 216 19.13 -27.09 -8.20
C LEU A 216 18.96 -28.56 -8.59
N ASN A 217 18.29 -29.31 -7.71
CA ASN A 217 17.96 -30.72 -7.90
C ASN A 217 16.56 -30.92 -8.51
N PRO A 218 16.45 -31.31 -9.80
CA PRO A 218 15.15 -31.47 -10.47
C PRO A 218 14.35 -32.67 -9.92
N THR A 219 14.95 -33.53 -9.10
CA THR A 219 14.26 -34.62 -8.41
C THR A 219 13.23 -34.11 -7.39
N ILE A 220 13.38 -32.88 -6.90
CA ILE A 220 12.41 -32.23 -6.00
C ILE A 220 11.04 -32.09 -6.69
N ILE A 221 11.02 -31.80 -7.99
CA ILE A 221 9.77 -31.67 -8.77
C ILE A 221 8.99 -33.00 -8.74
N LYS A 222 9.70 -34.12 -8.87
CA LYS A 222 9.09 -35.47 -8.81
C LYS A 222 8.54 -35.83 -7.43
N LYS A 223 9.11 -35.27 -6.37
CA LYS A 223 8.63 -35.46 -4.99
C LYS A 223 7.40 -34.59 -4.67
N GLY A 224 7.02 -33.69 -5.58
CA GLY A 224 5.95 -32.73 -5.39
C GLY A 224 6.46 -31.45 -4.74
N LEU A 225 6.38 -30.34 -5.50
CA LEU A 225 6.62 -29.01 -4.95
C LEU A 225 5.48 -28.62 -4.00
N LYS A 226 5.82 -28.02 -2.86
CA LYS A 226 4.83 -27.46 -1.93
C LYS A 226 4.31 -26.13 -2.51
N ARG A 227 3.00 -26.04 -2.78
CA ARG A 227 2.33 -24.82 -3.28
C ARG A 227 2.98 -24.21 -4.54
N PRO A 228 3.14 -24.97 -5.62
CA PRO A 228 3.65 -24.42 -6.87
C PRO A 228 2.65 -23.40 -7.42
N TRP A 229 3.18 -22.29 -7.95
CA TRP A 229 2.38 -21.33 -8.70
C TRP A 229 1.89 -21.99 -10.01
N LEU A 230 0.69 -21.64 -10.47
CA LEU A 230 0.09 -22.21 -11.69
C LEU A 230 1.02 -22.09 -12.91
N VAL A 231 1.63 -20.93 -13.10
CA VAL A 231 2.61 -20.67 -14.18
C VAL A 231 3.79 -21.64 -14.12
N VAL A 232 4.27 -21.97 -12.91
CA VAL A 232 5.37 -22.92 -12.74
C VAL A 232 4.91 -24.34 -13.07
N GLN A 233 3.68 -24.72 -12.70
CA GLN A 233 3.14 -26.04 -13.05
C GLN A 233 3.04 -26.23 -14.56
N GLU A 234 2.50 -25.25 -15.28
CA GLU A 234 2.43 -25.29 -16.74
C GLU A 234 3.81 -25.40 -17.38
N LEU A 235 4.78 -24.59 -16.93
CA LEU A 235 6.16 -24.68 -17.43
C LEU A 235 6.83 -26.03 -17.12
N ILE A 236 6.54 -26.63 -15.96
CA ILE A 236 7.01 -27.99 -15.63
C ILE A 236 6.42 -29.00 -16.63
N THR A 237 5.11 -28.95 -16.90
CA THR A 237 4.48 -29.89 -17.86
C THR A 237 5.08 -29.75 -19.26
N LYS A 238 5.30 -28.51 -19.72
CA LYS A 238 5.98 -28.23 -21.00
C LYS A 238 7.42 -28.75 -21.00
N ALA A 239 8.16 -28.56 -19.92
CA ALA A 239 9.53 -29.05 -19.80
C ALA A 239 9.60 -30.59 -19.76
N GLU A 240 8.61 -31.26 -19.18
CA GLU A 240 8.53 -32.72 -19.12
C GLU A 240 8.19 -33.37 -20.47
N ALA A 241 7.49 -32.67 -21.35
CA ALA A 241 7.17 -33.12 -22.71
C ALA A 241 8.40 -33.19 -23.63
N ILE A 242 9.52 -32.58 -23.25
CA ILE A 242 10.76 -32.57 -24.05
C ILE A 242 11.42 -33.95 -24.01
N LYS A 243 11.67 -34.53 -25.19
CA LYS A 243 12.31 -35.84 -25.35
C LYS A 243 13.79 -35.82 -24.96
N ASP A 244 14.49 -34.73 -25.25
CA ASP A 244 15.93 -34.60 -25.00
C ASP A 244 16.27 -34.39 -23.51
N LYS A 245 17.14 -35.25 -22.98
CA LYS A 245 17.49 -35.29 -21.55
C LYS A 245 18.20 -34.02 -21.06
N LYS A 246 19.11 -33.46 -21.85
CA LYS A 246 19.90 -32.26 -21.49
C LYS A 246 19.05 -30.99 -21.38
N PRO A 247 18.31 -30.54 -22.42
CA PRO A 247 17.47 -29.35 -22.33
C PRO A 247 16.31 -29.53 -21.35
N ARG A 248 15.75 -30.73 -21.25
CA ARG A 248 14.74 -31.05 -20.22
C ARG A 248 15.26 -30.79 -18.80
N LYS A 249 16.46 -31.29 -18.48
CA LYS A 249 17.07 -31.10 -17.14
C LYS A 249 17.32 -29.63 -16.85
N LEU A 250 17.77 -28.87 -17.85
CA LEU A 250 18.02 -27.44 -17.72
C LEU A 250 16.71 -26.66 -17.49
N ARG A 251 15.68 -26.88 -18.31
CA ARG A 251 14.38 -26.19 -18.16
C ARG A 251 13.70 -26.53 -16.83
N LEU A 252 13.77 -27.77 -16.37
CA LEU A 252 13.27 -28.15 -15.05
C LEU A 252 14.00 -27.43 -13.91
N ARG A 253 15.32 -27.24 -14.02
CA ARG A 253 16.09 -26.43 -13.06
C ARG A 253 15.67 -24.96 -13.07
N LEU A 254 15.45 -24.38 -14.26
CA LEU A 254 14.96 -23.01 -14.39
C LEU A 254 13.55 -22.85 -13.81
N CYS A 255 12.64 -23.81 -14.01
CA CYS A 255 11.31 -23.80 -13.40
C CYS A 255 11.39 -23.83 -11.86
N LEU A 256 12.32 -24.63 -11.32
CA LEU A 256 12.56 -24.73 -9.89
C LEU A 256 13.13 -23.42 -9.34
N TYR A 257 14.05 -22.77 -10.07
CA TYR A 257 14.54 -21.44 -9.72
C TYR A 257 13.44 -20.37 -9.77
N LEU A 258 12.60 -20.38 -10.81
CA LEU A 258 11.45 -19.49 -10.94
C LEU A 258 10.49 -19.65 -9.76
N HIS A 259 10.25 -20.88 -9.31
CA HIS A 259 9.45 -21.14 -8.12
C HIS A 259 10.02 -20.44 -6.88
N TYR A 260 11.34 -20.52 -6.66
CA TYR A 260 11.99 -19.84 -5.53
C TYR A 260 11.94 -18.32 -5.66
N LEU A 261 12.09 -17.76 -6.87
CA LEU A 261 11.96 -16.32 -7.11
C LEU A 261 10.54 -15.83 -6.77
N LEU A 262 9.50 -16.57 -7.18
CA LEU A 262 8.11 -16.22 -6.88
C LEU A 262 7.79 -16.35 -5.39
N LEU A 263 8.31 -17.38 -4.72
CA LEU A 263 8.21 -17.50 -3.26
C LEU A 263 8.91 -16.34 -2.56
N PHE A 264 10.08 -15.93 -3.04
CA PHE A 264 10.82 -14.80 -2.50
C PHE A 264 10.07 -13.47 -2.68
N GLN A 265 9.45 -13.26 -3.84
CA GLN A 265 8.62 -12.08 -4.12
C GLN A 265 7.39 -12.01 -3.22
N GLY A 266 6.77 -13.16 -2.90
CA GLY A 266 5.57 -13.23 -2.07
C GLY A 266 5.81 -12.95 -0.58
N LEU A 267 7.06 -12.89 -0.11
CA LEU A 267 7.35 -12.59 1.28
C LEU A 267 7.32 -11.08 1.58
N PRO A 268 6.76 -10.67 2.74
CA PRO A 268 6.86 -9.28 3.18
C PRO A 268 8.33 -8.92 3.42
N GLY A 269 8.75 -7.66 3.21
CA GLY A 269 10.15 -7.23 3.32
C GLY A 269 10.85 -7.67 4.61
N LYS A 270 10.16 -7.56 5.76
CA LYS A 270 10.67 -8.03 7.07
C LYS A 270 10.77 -9.56 7.21
N GLY A 271 10.10 -10.31 6.34
CA GLY A 271 10.07 -11.77 6.29
C GLY A 271 11.17 -12.39 5.43
N LYS A 272 11.90 -11.58 4.65
CA LYS A 272 12.97 -12.07 3.76
C LYS A 272 14.21 -12.55 4.51
N THR A 273 14.51 -11.97 5.68
CA THR A 273 15.57 -12.51 6.57
C THR A 273 15.25 -13.91 7.10
N ARG A 274 13.96 -14.29 7.15
CA ARG A 274 13.50 -15.64 7.51
C ARG A 274 13.22 -16.51 6.28
N PHE A 275 13.65 -16.10 5.09
CA PHE A 275 13.48 -16.88 3.86
C PHE A 275 14.11 -18.27 4.00
N MET A 276 15.33 -18.32 4.57
CA MET A 276 16.04 -19.57 4.89
C MET A 276 15.25 -20.50 5.80
N ASP A 277 14.60 -19.93 6.84
CA ASP A 277 13.87 -20.73 7.84
C ASP A 277 12.50 -21.21 7.33
N ARG A 278 11.89 -20.44 6.41
CA ARG A 278 10.51 -20.67 5.95
C ARG A 278 10.42 -21.50 4.68
N ILE A 279 11.46 -21.49 3.87
CA ILE A 279 11.46 -22.12 2.56
C ILE A 279 12.58 -23.15 2.54
N GLU A 280 12.23 -24.39 2.20
CA GLU A 280 13.16 -25.52 1.98
C GLU A 280 13.98 -25.31 0.68
N ALA A 281 14.54 -24.11 0.50
CA ALA A 281 15.43 -23.78 -0.60
C ALA A 281 16.86 -24.21 -0.25
N PRO A 282 17.64 -24.70 -1.23
CA PRO A 282 19.08 -24.89 -1.06
C PRO A 282 19.75 -23.60 -0.57
N PRO A 283 20.68 -23.69 0.40
CA PRO A 283 21.27 -22.51 1.05
C PRO A 283 21.99 -21.60 0.05
N ALA A 284 22.65 -22.18 -0.97
CA ALA A 284 23.32 -21.42 -2.03
C ALA A 284 22.37 -20.53 -2.83
N ILE A 285 21.13 -20.98 -3.09
CA ILE A 285 20.14 -20.18 -3.82
C ILE A 285 19.60 -19.09 -2.92
N ALA A 286 19.31 -19.43 -1.67
CA ALA A 286 18.73 -18.49 -0.73
C ALA A 286 19.71 -17.37 -0.35
N SER A 287 21.00 -17.66 -0.16
CA SER A 287 22.03 -16.64 0.03
C SER A 287 22.13 -15.73 -1.20
N GLN A 288 22.16 -16.32 -2.40
CA GLN A 288 22.22 -15.57 -3.66
C GLN A 288 21.03 -14.61 -3.81
N LEU A 289 19.80 -15.09 -3.57
CA LEU A 289 18.60 -14.25 -3.68
C LEU A 289 18.62 -13.10 -2.68
N LEU A 290 19.09 -13.35 -1.46
CA LEU A 290 19.22 -12.29 -0.47
C LEU A 290 20.33 -11.31 -0.87
N ASP A 291 21.46 -11.76 -1.39
CA ASP A 291 22.57 -10.86 -1.76
C ASP A 291 22.25 -10.02 -3.00
N LEU A 292 21.49 -10.57 -3.96
CA LEU A 292 21.12 -9.86 -5.20
C LEU A 292 19.95 -8.89 -5.02
N PHE A 293 18.96 -9.24 -4.20
CA PHE A 293 17.69 -8.52 -4.13
C PHE A 293 17.40 -7.86 -2.78
N THR A 294 18.37 -7.84 -1.85
CA THR A 294 18.21 -7.08 -0.61
C THR A 294 19.50 -6.37 -0.22
N ASN A 295 19.35 -5.24 0.45
CA ASN A 295 20.44 -4.47 1.02
C ASN A 295 20.58 -4.75 2.50
N GLU A 296 21.80 -4.95 2.97
CA GLU A 296 22.10 -5.09 4.38
C GLU A 296 22.05 -3.72 5.08
N VAL A 297 21.05 -3.55 5.94
CA VAL A 297 20.90 -2.40 6.82
C VAL A 297 21.30 -2.82 8.23
N LYS A 298 22.51 -2.43 8.65
CA LYS A 298 22.99 -2.65 10.01
C LYS A 298 22.34 -1.65 10.95
N PHE A 299 21.51 -2.11 11.88
CA PHE A 299 20.93 -1.27 12.92
C PHE A 299 21.18 -1.89 14.30
N HIS A 300 21.96 -1.21 15.15
CA HIS A 300 22.26 -1.63 16.53
C HIS A 300 22.68 -3.11 16.62
N GLN A 301 23.76 -3.48 15.93
CA GLN A 301 24.35 -4.84 15.89
C GLN A 301 23.48 -5.94 15.27
N ARG A 302 22.26 -5.65 14.81
CA ARG A 302 21.46 -6.60 14.01
C ARG A 302 21.55 -6.26 12.52
N VAL A 303 21.87 -7.26 11.70
CA VAL A 303 21.80 -7.16 10.24
C VAL A 303 20.35 -7.37 9.86
N ASN A 304 19.65 -6.29 9.50
CA ASN A 304 18.37 -6.39 8.82
C ASN A 304 18.63 -6.33 7.32
N ARG A 305 17.84 -7.08 6.54
CA ARG A 305 17.84 -6.92 5.09
C ARG A 305 16.57 -6.21 4.68
N ASP A 306 16.72 -5.13 3.90
CA ASP A 306 15.61 -4.36 3.36
C ASP A 306 15.69 -4.39 1.84
N GLU A 307 14.56 -4.21 1.17
CA GLU A 307 14.47 -4.27 -0.28
C GLU A 307 14.11 -2.90 -0.83
N SER A 308 14.99 -2.33 -1.65
CA SER A 308 14.69 -1.07 -2.34
C SER A 308 13.68 -1.30 -3.47
N ARG A 309 13.02 -0.22 -3.91
CA ARG A 309 12.13 -0.28 -5.08
C ARG A 309 12.85 -0.80 -6.34
N GLN A 310 14.10 -0.38 -6.54
CA GLN A 310 14.93 -0.87 -7.64
C GLN A 310 15.21 -2.37 -7.54
N GLN A 311 15.44 -2.91 -6.34
CA GLN A 311 15.62 -4.35 -6.14
C GLN A 311 14.34 -5.14 -6.43
N GLN A 312 13.16 -4.58 -6.12
CA GLN A 312 11.88 -5.19 -6.51
C GLN A 312 11.69 -5.23 -8.02
N GLU A 313 12.05 -4.14 -8.70
CA GLU A 313 11.98 -4.05 -10.17
C GLU A 313 12.97 -5.03 -10.80
N LYS A 314 14.22 -5.10 -10.30
CA LYS A 314 15.23 -6.07 -10.70
C LYS A 314 14.77 -7.52 -10.49
N LEU A 315 14.12 -7.82 -9.37
CA LEU A 315 13.54 -9.14 -9.09
C LEU A 315 12.46 -9.51 -10.11
N ARG A 316 11.56 -8.57 -10.44
CA ARG A 316 10.51 -8.78 -11.44
C ARG A 316 11.10 -9.00 -12.83
N CYS A 317 12.08 -8.19 -13.23
CA CYS A 317 12.81 -8.37 -14.49
C CYS A 317 13.44 -9.77 -14.55
N ARG A 318 14.09 -10.21 -13.46
CA ARG A 318 14.67 -11.56 -13.38
C ARG A 318 13.61 -12.65 -13.53
N ILE A 319 12.46 -12.50 -12.87
CA ILE A 319 11.34 -13.45 -12.97
C ILE A 319 10.86 -13.56 -14.42
N CYS A 320 10.65 -12.43 -15.11
CA CYS A 320 10.22 -12.41 -16.50
C CYS A 320 11.24 -13.12 -17.41
N VAL A 321 12.53 -12.81 -17.28
CA VAL A 321 13.56 -13.41 -18.14
C VAL A 321 13.72 -14.90 -17.87
N VAL A 322 13.68 -15.34 -16.61
CA VAL A 322 13.73 -16.77 -16.27
C VAL A 322 12.48 -17.49 -16.79
N ALA A 323 11.30 -16.88 -16.72
CA ALA A 323 10.07 -17.44 -17.26
C ALA A 323 10.13 -17.60 -18.79
N LEU A 324 10.61 -16.58 -19.50
CA LEU A 324 10.84 -16.63 -20.95
C LEU A 324 11.81 -17.74 -21.33
N LYS A 325 12.95 -17.83 -20.64
CA LYS A 325 13.92 -18.88 -20.93
C LYS A 325 13.41 -20.28 -20.56
N ALA A 326 12.56 -20.39 -19.52
CA ALA A 326 11.93 -21.65 -19.15
C ALA A 326 10.85 -22.10 -20.15
N SER A 327 10.11 -21.17 -20.77
CA SER A 327 9.16 -21.49 -21.86
C SER A 327 9.88 -21.84 -23.16
N GLY A 328 11.10 -21.33 -23.34
CA GLY A 328 11.86 -21.43 -24.58
C GLY A 328 11.60 -20.27 -25.53
N TYR A 329 11.26 -19.09 -24.98
CA TYR A 329 10.88 -17.86 -25.69
C TYR A 329 9.56 -17.99 -26.47
N GLU A 330 8.70 -18.90 -26.01
CA GLU A 330 7.31 -19.09 -26.48
C GLU A 330 6.29 -18.49 -25.52
#